data_AF-A0A4V3AWL2-F1
#
_entry.id   AF-A0A4V3AWL2-F1
#
_cell.length_a   1.000
_cell.length_b   1.000
_cell.length_c   1.000
_cell.angle_alpha   90.00
_cell.angle_beta   90.00
_cell.angle_gamma   90.00
#
_symmetry.space_group_name_H-M   'P 1'
#
loop_
_entity.id
_entity.type
_entity.pdbx_description
1 polymer ?
#
loop_
_entity_poly.entity_id
_entity_poly.type
_entity_poly.pdbx_seq_one_letter_code
_entity_poly.pdbx_strand_id
1 'polypeptide(L)'
;MRVLRFIWSGVLAFDRVGRRIPQLIQIWLGELFFVVPLMFFIAKIIDIRGGFGVPGTGGRLPAVFWGALAVSLVAGFFFVRGLVRPRVVDGSWTPISTADIGDFTVGVGVKSWTVEYKYLTSHPSYALLLLLTLPIPLVMVLATIDHGGSTFYFRVAGIVGLCILAAMALARVLAWYVFRFGRKQLEKQGPRQAWEIAWKPVLMLLVMIYAIIGIPLGWMWFQEQRTIAALPVVSVQDGVDHVGQYRRVDGEVASEPVYWAPRGTGRGGDNYAGSGVLVKLPSGGDALLLAESMSVPDFIGVMRDVRDGRLKAQGKVIDAITDTQVEYYGFQVDAFPEPSPVGRVMVLLSYP
;
A
#
# COMPACT_ATOMS: atom_id res chain seq x y z
N MET A 1 33.46 -28.09 -3.17
CA MET A 1 32.42 -29.04 -2.67
C MET A 1 31.68 -28.61 -1.40
N ARG A 2 32.33 -28.06 -0.35
CA ARG A 2 31.63 -27.61 0.88
C ARG A 2 30.62 -26.48 0.66
N VAL A 3 30.94 -25.50 -0.19
CA VAL A 3 30.03 -24.39 -0.54
C VAL A 3 28.81 -24.88 -1.32
N LEU A 4 29.01 -25.75 -2.30
CA LEU A 4 27.93 -26.41 -3.05
C LEU A 4 27.06 -27.29 -2.15
N ARG A 5 27.64 -28.05 -1.20
CA ARG A 5 26.89 -28.79 -0.18
C ARG A 5 26.14 -27.88 0.79
N PHE A 6 26.68 -26.71 1.13
CA PHE A 6 26.02 -25.72 1.98
C PHE A 6 24.81 -25.11 1.27
N ILE A 7 24.98 -24.66 0.03
CA ILE A 7 23.90 -24.16 -0.83
C ILE A 7 22.85 -25.25 -1.06
N TRP A 8 23.26 -26.47 -1.40
CA TRP A 8 22.34 -27.62 -1.56
C TRP A 8 21.69 -28.04 -0.25
N SER A 9 22.37 -27.95 0.90
CA SER A 9 21.75 -28.21 2.20
C SER A 9 20.73 -27.14 2.57
N GLY A 10 20.95 -25.89 2.10
CA GLY A 10 19.99 -24.79 2.18
C GLY A 10 18.78 -25.01 1.27
N VAL A 11 18.99 -25.50 0.05
CA VAL A 11 17.92 -25.88 -0.91
C VAL A 11 17.14 -27.13 -0.44
N LEU A 12 17.80 -28.11 0.17
CA LEU A 12 17.14 -29.29 0.77
C LEU A 12 16.47 -28.95 2.13
N ALA A 13 16.92 -27.91 2.82
CA ALA A 13 16.20 -27.32 3.94
C ALA A 13 15.00 -26.48 3.46
N PHE A 14 15.12 -25.84 2.29
CA PHE A 14 14.02 -25.19 1.59
C PHE A 14 12.97 -26.20 1.14
N ASP A 15 13.35 -27.39 0.67
CA ASP A 15 12.41 -28.49 0.42
C ASP A 15 11.68 -28.89 1.72
N ARG A 16 12.39 -29.13 2.83
CA ARG A 16 11.77 -29.50 4.12
C ARG A 16 10.76 -28.48 4.66
N VAL A 17 10.95 -27.19 4.41
CA VAL A 17 10.11 -26.10 4.90
C VAL A 17 9.06 -25.65 3.88
N GLY A 18 9.42 -25.66 2.59
CA GLY A 18 8.57 -25.34 1.44
C GLY A 18 7.33 -26.24 1.37
N ARG A 19 7.46 -27.48 1.84
CA ARG A 19 6.36 -28.43 2.03
C ARG A 19 5.17 -27.88 2.82
N ARG A 20 5.38 -26.90 3.72
CA ARG A 20 4.33 -26.32 4.58
C ARG A 20 3.79 -24.99 4.07
N ILE A 21 4.42 -24.39 3.05
CA ILE A 21 3.99 -23.12 2.46
C ILE A 21 2.55 -23.22 1.93
N PRO A 22 2.13 -24.29 1.21
CA PRO A 22 0.75 -24.38 0.73
C PRO A 22 -0.29 -24.21 1.84
N GLN A 23 -0.04 -24.80 3.00
CA GLN A 23 -0.96 -24.69 4.13
C GLN A 23 -0.95 -23.29 4.76
N LEU A 24 0.21 -22.67 4.93
CA LEU A 24 0.30 -21.30 5.44
C LEU A 24 -0.40 -20.31 4.50
N ILE A 25 -0.28 -20.53 3.18
CA ILE A 25 -0.99 -19.75 2.16
C ILE A 25 -2.50 -19.99 2.25
N GLN A 26 -2.96 -21.22 2.45
CA GLN A 26 -4.40 -21.49 2.66
C GLN A 26 -4.95 -20.80 3.91
N ILE A 27 -4.21 -20.85 5.02
CA ILE A 27 -4.57 -20.15 6.26
C ILE A 27 -4.65 -18.64 6.00
N TRP A 28 -3.61 -18.08 5.36
CA TRP A 28 -3.56 -16.67 4.99
C TRP A 28 -4.69 -16.27 4.03
N LEU A 29 -5.03 -17.09 3.02
CA LEU A 29 -6.14 -16.83 2.10
C LEU A 29 -7.48 -16.83 2.83
N GLY A 30 -7.70 -17.76 3.76
CA GLY A 30 -8.90 -17.74 4.60
C GLY A 30 -8.99 -16.45 5.42
N GLU A 31 -7.88 -15.99 5.98
CA GLU A 31 -7.83 -14.71 6.71
C GLU A 31 -8.02 -13.51 5.78
N LEU A 32 -7.46 -13.53 4.57
CA LEU A 32 -7.64 -12.51 3.55
C LEU A 32 -9.12 -12.37 3.16
N PHE A 33 -9.81 -13.49 2.92
CA PHE A 33 -11.24 -13.53 2.62
C PHE A 33 -12.12 -13.16 3.81
N PHE A 34 -11.60 -13.22 5.03
CA PHE A 34 -12.27 -12.66 6.19
C PHE A 34 -12.10 -11.14 6.24
N VAL A 35 -10.86 -10.64 6.18
CA VAL A 35 -10.49 -9.24 6.40
C VAL A 35 -10.94 -8.33 5.27
N VAL A 36 -10.54 -8.63 4.04
CA VAL A 36 -10.69 -7.71 2.90
C VAL A 36 -12.16 -7.45 2.56
N PRO A 37 -13.04 -8.48 2.51
CA PRO A 37 -14.46 -8.23 2.28
C PRO A 37 -15.12 -7.49 3.45
N LEU A 38 -14.72 -7.78 4.70
CA LEU A 38 -15.25 -7.11 5.88
C LEU A 38 -14.89 -5.63 5.93
N MET A 39 -13.61 -5.31 5.66
CA MET A 39 -13.15 -3.93 5.70
C MET A 39 -13.88 -3.08 4.66
N PHE A 40 -14.08 -3.60 3.44
CA PHE A 40 -14.78 -2.89 2.38
C PHE A 40 -16.28 -2.77 2.65
N PHE A 41 -16.90 -3.77 3.27
CA PHE A 41 -18.30 -3.70 3.70
C PHE A 41 -18.52 -2.61 4.75
N ILE A 42 -17.74 -2.65 5.85
CA ILE A 42 -17.85 -1.66 6.93
C ILE A 42 -17.51 -0.26 6.40
N ALA A 43 -16.45 -0.14 5.60
CA ALA A 43 -16.10 1.12 4.97
C ALA A 43 -17.22 1.65 4.09
N LYS A 44 -17.94 0.79 3.36
CA LYS A 44 -19.06 1.23 2.54
C LYS A 44 -20.24 1.75 3.37
N ILE A 45 -20.48 1.17 4.55
CA ILE A 45 -21.49 1.68 5.48
C ILE A 45 -21.10 3.08 5.99
N ILE A 46 -19.84 3.25 6.40
CA ILE A 46 -19.33 4.54 6.87
C ILE A 46 -19.36 5.56 5.72
N ASP A 47 -18.95 5.17 4.52
CA ASP A 47 -18.98 5.94 3.29
C ASP A 47 -20.37 6.50 2.92
N ILE A 48 -21.41 5.69 3.12
CA ILE A 48 -22.80 6.10 2.91
C ILE A 48 -23.24 7.13 3.93
N ARG A 49 -22.84 6.96 5.19
CA ARG A 49 -23.25 7.82 6.32
C ARG A 49 -22.41 9.10 6.45
N GLY A 50 -21.19 9.09 5.93
CA GLY A 50 -20.20 10.14 6.16
C GLY A 50 -19.44 9.95 7.48
N GLY A 51 -18.39 10.71 7.65
CA GLY A 51 -17.52 10.66 8.83
C GLY A 51 -16.25 11.48 8.63
N PHE A 52 -15.55 11.78 9.73
CA PHE A 52 -14.29 12.54 9.71
C PHE A 52 -14.37 13.86 8.92
N GLY A 53 -15.50 14.58 9.02
CA GLY A 53 -15.74 15.83 8.30
C GLY A 53 -16.14 15.68 6.83
N VAL A 54 -16.20 14.45 6.28
CA VAL A 54 -16.62 14.18 4.90
C VAL A 54 -18.11 13.80 4.88
N PRO A 55 -18.95 14.46 4.06
CA PRO A 55 -20.36 14.12 3.93
C PRO A 55 -20.57 12.71 3.36
N GLY A 56 -21.62 12.03 3.82
CA GLY A 56 -21.99 10.71 3.31
C GLY A 56 -22.51 10.77 1.87
N THR A 57 -22.33 9.69 1.13
CA THR A 57 -22.89 9.58 -0.23
C THR A 57 -24.42 9.47 -0.24
N GLY A 58 -25.05 9.11 0.88
CA GLY A 58 -26.51 9.00 1.02
C GLY A 58 -27.16 7.85 0.23
N GLY A 59 -26.37 7.05 -0.48
CA GLY A 59 -26.85 5.94 -1.30
C GLY A 59 -27.28 4.72 -0.49
N ARG A 60 -27.94 3.77 -1.16
CA ARG A 60 -28.21 2.44 -0.60
C ARG A 60 -26.98 1.55 -0.71
N LEU A 61 -26.87 0.55 0.17
CA LEU A 61 -25.77 -0.41 0.13
C LEU A 61 -25.95 -1.36 -1.08
N PRO A 62 -25.01 -1.37 -2.06
CA PRO A 62 -25.12 -2.24 -3.23
C PRO A 62 -25.06 -3.73 -2.85
N ALA A 63 -25.72 -4.59 -3.64
CA ALA A 63 -25.79 -6.04 -3.41
C ALA A 63 -24.41 -6.72 -3.31
N VAL A 64 -23.41 -6.23 -4.05
CA VAL A 64 -22.02 -6.73 -4.00
C VAL A 64 -21.44 -6.70 -2.58
N PHE A 65 -21.77 -5.67 -1.79
CA PHE A 65 -21.26 -5.55 -0.43
C PHE A 65 -21.91 -6.56 0.52
N TRP A 66 -23.18 -6.91 0.31
CA TRP A 66 -23.81 -8.01 1.04
C TRP A 66 -23.15 -9.36 0.71
N GLY A 67 -22.80 -9.58 -0.57
CA GLY A 67 -22.01 -10.74 -0.98
C GLY A 67 -20.63 -10.77 -0.30
N ALA A 68 -19.95 -9.63 -0.25
CA ALA A 68 -18.67 -9.48 0.45
C ALA A 68 -18.80 -9.81 1.96
N LEU A 69 -19.86 -9.35 2.62
CA LEU A 69 -20.15 -9.71 4.01
C LEU A 69 -20.35 -11.23 4.17
N ALA A 70 -21.13 -11.86 3.28
CA ALA A 70 -21.38 -13.31 3.36
C ALA A 70 -20.07 -14.11 3.25
N VAL A 71 -19.20 -13.76 2.30
CA VAL A 71 -17.86 -14.37 2.16
C VAL A 71 -17.05 -14.18 3.44
N SER A 72 -17.03 -12.97 3.98
CA SER A 72 -16.34 -12.66 5.22
C SER A 72 -16.85 -13.49 6.39
N LEU A 73 -18.16 -13.62 6.57
CA LEU A 73 -18.75 -14.37 7.67
C LEU A 73 -18.39 -15.86 7.61
N VAL A 74 -18.40 -16.45 6.42
CA VAL A 74 -17.99 -17.85 6.21
C VAL A 74 -16.50 -18.03 6.56
N ALA A 75 -15.64 -17.18 6.03
CA ALA A 75 -14.20 -17.24 6.31
C ALA A 75 -13.89 -16.96 7.81
N GLY A 76 -14.56 -15.97 8.39
CA GLY A 76 -14.47 -15.58 9.79
C GLY A 76 -14.92 -16.70 10.73
N PHE A 77 -15.95 -17.46 10.37
CA PHE A 77 -16.36 -18.65 11.12
C PHE A 77 -15.23 -19.68 11.22
N PHE A 78 -14.54 -19.97 10.11
CA PHE A 78 -13.39 -20.89 10.12
C PHE A 78 -12.21 -20.34 10.93
N PHE A 79 -11.94 -19.04 10.84
CA PHE A 79 -10.92 -18.38 11.68
C PHE A 79 -11.22 -18.52 13.17
N VAL A 80 -12.44 -18.16 13.61
CA VAL A 80 -12.86 -18.25 15.02
C VAL A 80 -12.89 -19.69 15.50
N ARG A 81 -13.41 -20.63 14.67
CA ARG A 81 -13.37 -22.06 14.98
C ARG A 81 -11.95 -22.55 15.17
N GLY A 82 -11.02 -22.12 14.32
CA GLY A 82 -9.60 -22.45 14.42
C GLY A 82 -8.96 -21.92 15.70
N LEU A 83 -9.34 -20.71 16.16
CA LEU A 83 -8.89 -20.13 17.42
C LEU A 83 -9.40 -20.89 18.65
N VAL A 84 -10.69 -21.24 18.67
CA VAL A 84 -11.34 -21.86 19.85
C VAL A 84 -11.01 -23.35 19.95
N ARG A 85 -10.94 -24.04 18.81
CA ARG A 85 -10.66 -25.48 18.74
C ARG A 85 -9.47 -25.75 17.81
N PRO A 86 -8.26 -25.28 18.17
CA PRO A 86 -7.06 -25.61 17.44
C PRO A 86 -6.86 -27.13 17.40
N ARG A 87 -6.26 -27.63 16.32
CA ARG A 87 -5.94 -29.05 16.12
C ARG A 87 -4.59 -29.16 15.44
N VAL A 88 -3.86 -30.23 15.75
CA VAL A 88 -2.73 -30.69 14.92
C VAL A 88 -3.31 -31.57 13.83
N VAL A 89 -2.99 -31.25 12.58
CA VAL A 89 -3.49 -31.94 11.39
C VAL A 89 -2.30 -32.45 10.60
N ASP A 90 -2.42 -33.69 10.13
CA ASP A 90 -1.52 -34.27 9.14
C ASP A 90 -1.98 -33.81 7.76
N GLY A 91 -1.17 -32.99 7.11
CA GLY A 91 -1.38 -32.54 5.74
C GLY A 91 -0.48 -33.31 4.78
N SER A 92 -0.93 -33.42 3.54
CA SER A 92 -0.09 -33.89 2.44
C SER A 92 -0.24 -32.97 1.24
N TRP A 93 0.83 -32.79 0.49
CA TRP A 93 0.83 -32.05 -0.76
C TRP A 93 1.49 -32.87 -1.86
N THR A 94 0.82 -33.02 -3.00
CA THR A 94 1.34 -33.72 -4.17
C THR A 94 1.59 -32.69 -5.27
N PRO A 95 2.83 -32.54 -5.77
CA PRO A 95 3.11 -31.65 -6.89
C PRO A 95 2.40 -32.15 -8.15
N ILE A 96 1.92 -31.20 -8.95
CA ILE A 96 1.34 -31.46 -10.27
C ILE A 96 2.44 -31.26 -11.30
N SER A 97 2.72 -32.28 -12.11
CA SER A 97 3.53 -32.16 -13.32
C SER A 97 2.60 -32.01 -14.51
N THR A 98 2.90 -31.06 -15.38
CA THR A 98 2.20 -30.93 -16.67
C THR A 98 2.93 -31.72 -17.73
N ALA A 99 2.18 -32.35 -18.62
CA ALA A 99 2.68 -32.95 -19.85
C ALA A 99 1.74 -32.59 -20.99
N ASP A 100 2.32 -32.17 -22.11
CA ASP A 100 1.56 -31.86 -23.31
C ASP A 100 1.32 -33.15 -24.11
N ILE A 101 0.05 -33.43 -24.40
CA ILE A 101 -0.39 -34.59 -25.17
C ILE A 101 -1.23 -34.05 -26.33
N GLY A 102 -0.61 -33.91 -27.50
CA GLY A 102 -1.22 -33.23 -28.64
C GLY A 102 -1.48 -31.75 -28.31
N ASP A 103 -2.72 -31.29 -28.50
CA ASP A 103 -3.13 -29.90 -28.25
C ASP A 103 -3.57 -29.64 -26.79
N PHE A 104 -3.44 -30.62 -25.89
CA PHE A 104 -3.89 -30.51 -24.50
C PHE A 104 -2.73 -30.62 -23.52
N THR A 105 -2.65 -29.68 -22.57
CA THR A 105 -1.78 -29.80 -21.39
C THR A 105 -2.51 -30.55 -20.28
N VAL A 106 -2.03 -31.75 -19.94
CA VAL A 106 -2.60 -32.57 -18.86
C VAL A 106 -1.74 -32.43 -17.61
N GLY A 107 -2.33 -31.97 -16.51
CA GLY A 107 -1.71 -31.96 -15.19
C GLY A 107 -1.93 -33.28 -14.46
N VAL A 108 -0.85 -34.00 -14.13
CA VAL A 108 -0.90 -35.25 -13.35
C VAL A 108 -0.16 -35.06 -12.02
N GLY A 109 -0.79 -35.44 -10.92
CA GLY A 109 -0.16 -35.45 -9.61
C GLY A 109 0.94 -36.52 -9.51
N VAL A 110 2.18 -36.11 -9.25
CA VAL A 110 3.32 -37.02 -9.13
C VAL A 110 3.37 -37.59 -7.71
N LYS A 111 2.65 -38.69 -7.49
CA LYS A 111 2.51 -39.31 -6.15
C LYS A 111 3.84 -39.66 -5.48
N SER A 112 4.87 -40.01 -6.25
CA SER A 112 6.21 -40.29 -5.71
C SER A 112 6.88 -39.08 -5.06
N TRP A 113 6.40 -37.87 -5.36
CA TRP A 113 6.88 -36.62 -4.77
C TRP A 113 5.91 -36.06 -3.74
N THR A 114 4.93 -36.85 -3.30
CA THR A 114 4.00 -36.45 -2.23
C THR A 114 4.76 -36.18 -0.96
N VAL A 115 4.42 -35.08 -0.31
CA VAL A 115 5.03 -34.72 0.95
C VAL A 115 4.02 -34.61 2.07
N GLU A 116 4.27 -35.35 3.13
CA GLU A 116 3.51 -35.31 4.38
C GLU A 116 4.13 -34.34 5.40
N TYR A 117 3.27 -33.61 6.11
CA TYR A 117 3.69 -32.66 7.14
C TYR A 117 2.61 -32.43 8.18
N LYS A 118 3.03 -32.15 9.43
CA LYS A 118 2.14 -31.71 10.50
C LYS A 118 2.05 -30.19 10.55
N TYR A 119 0.85 -29.67 10.76
CA TYR A 119 0.60 -28.25 11.02
C TYR A 119 -0.47 -28.04 12.09
N LEU A 120 -0.55 -26.84 12.66
CA LEU A 120 -1.65 -26.45 13.54
C LEU A 120 -2.67 -25.63 12.77
N THR A 121 -3.95 -25.79 13.12
CA THR A 121 -5.00 -24.93 12.57
C THR A 121 -4.98 -23.52 13.14
N SER A 122 -4.34 -23.28 14.30
CA SER A 122 -4.12 -21.96 14.86
C SER A 122 -2.94 -21.94 15.83
N HIS A 123 -2.14 -20.86 15.80
CA HIS A 123 -1.00 -20.62 16.68
C HIS A 123 -0.67 -19.10 16.70
N PRO A 124 -0.11 -18.53 17.79
CA PRO A 124 0.26 -17.12 17.85
C PRO A 124 1.15 -16.63 16.73
N SER A 125 2.09 -17.45 16.26
CA SER A 125 2.98 -17.10 15.14
C SER A 125 2.22 -16.76 13.86
N TYR A 126 1.03 -17.33 13.64
CA TYR A 126 0.22 -17.02 12.47
C TYR A 126 -0.29 -15.58 12.48
N ALA A 127 -0.26 -14.87 13.61
CA ALA A 127 -0.48 -13.42 13.62
C ALA A 127 0.50 -12.70 12.68
N LEU A 128 1.70 -13.26 12.46
CA LEU A 128 2.64 -12.70 11.50
C LEU A 128 2.20 -12.91 10.04
N LEU A 129 1.33 -13.88 9.72
CA LEU A 129 0.75 -13.99 8.37
C LEU A 129 -0.12 -12.78 8.03
N LEU A 130 -0.67 -12.09 9.02
CA LEU A 130 -1.41 -10.85 8.83
C LEU A 130 -0.52 -9.75 8.23
N LEU A 131 0.80 -9.82 8.41
CA LEU A 131 1.74 -8.91 7.76
C LEU A 131 1.69 -9.05 6.24
N LEU A 132 1.36 -10.22 5.69
CA LEU A 132 1.19 -10.37 4.24
C LEU A 132 -0.03 -9.59 3.72
N THR A 133 -1.06 -9.43 4.54
CA THR A 133 -2.27 -8.66 4.22
C THR A 133 -2.11 -7.18 4.56
N LEU A 134 -1.30 -6.84 5.58
CA LEU A 134 -1.13 -5.50 6.12
C LEU A 134 -0.82 -4.41 5.08
N PRO A 135 0.01 -4.62 4.03
CA PRO A 135 0.26 -3.62 3.02
C PRO A 135 -1.00 -3.09 2.33
N ILE A 136 -2.03 -3.91 2.16
CA ILE A 136 -3.27 -3.51 1.46
C ILE A 136 -3.96 -2.34 2.18
N PRO A 137 -4.43 -2.48 3.43
CA PRO A 137 -5.06 -1.38 4.15
C PRO A 137 -4.07 -0.27 4.50
N LEU A 138 -2.79 -0.58 4.71
CA LEU A 138 -1.78 0.43 5.02
C LEU A 138 -1.58 1.40 3.85
N VAL A 139 -1.39 0.89 2.63
CA VAL A 139 -1.27 1.73 1.43
C VAL A 139 -2.56 2.51 1.18
N MET A 140 -3.74 1.91 1.41
CA MET A 140 -5.00 2.65 1.29
C MET A 140 -5.08 3.86 2.22
N VAL A 141 -4.54 3.80 3.43
CA VAL A 141 -4.49 4.97 4.33
C VAL A 141 -3.41 5.95 3.89
N LEU A 142 -2.18 5.47 3.67
CA LEU A 142 -1.04 6.32 3.37
C LEU A 142 -1.23 7.07 2.05
N ALA A 143 -1.69 6.38 1.01
CA ALA A 143 -1.96 6.96 -0.30
C ALA A 143 -3.25 7.77 -0.36
N THR A 144 -3.95 7.97 0.75
CA THR A 144 -5.15 8.81 0.79
C THR A 144 -5.13 9.83 1.93
N ILE A 145 -4.05 9.95 2.71
CA ILE A 145 -4.05 10.76 3.93
C ILE A 145 -4.28 12.24 3.66
N ASP A 146 -3.65 12.75 2.60
CA ASP A 146 -3.77 14.13 2.16
C ASP A 146 -4.75 14.33 1.02
N HIS A 147 -5.46 13.29 0.56
CA HIS A 147 -6.44 13.42 -0.51
C HIS A 147 -7.79 14.01 -0.02
N GLY A 148 -8.58 14.57 -0.95
CA GLY A 148 -9.93 15.08 -0.63
C GLY A 148 -10.98 13.99 -0.33
N GLY A 149 -12.23 14.40 -0.14
CA GLY A 149 -13.37 13.54 0.15
C GLY A 149 -13.70 12.50 -0.92
N SER A 150 -13.13 12.61 -2.13
CA SER A 150 -13.28 11.63 -3.21
C SER A 150 -12.67 10.26 -2.86
N THR A 151 -11.54 10.24 -2.16
CA THR A 151 -10.84 9.00 -1.77
C THR A 151 -11.22 8.52 -0.36
N PHE A 152 -12.15 9.22 0.31
CA PHE A 152 -12.57 8.92 1.68
C PHE A 152 -12.98 7.46 1.89
N TYR A 153 -13.62 6.83 0.90
CA TYR A 153 -13.97 5.42 0.96
C TYR A 153 -12.73 4.52 1.16
N PHE A 154 -11.67 4.76 0.40
CA PHE A 154 -10.42 4.01 0.50
C PHE A 154 -9.69 4.31 1.80
N ARG A 155 -9.66 5.57 2.24
CA ARG A 155 -9.08 5.94 3.55
C ARG A 155 -9.73 5.17 4.69
N VAL A 156 -11.07 5.18 4.73
CA VAL A 156 -11.83 4.47 5.76
C VAL A 156 -11.66 2.96 5.62
N ALA A 157 -11.66 2.40 4.41
CA ALA A 157 -11.38 0.98 4.19
C ALA A 157 -10.01 0.57 4.74
N GLY A 158 -8.98 1.41 4.53
CA GLY A 158 -7.67 1.23 5.11
C GLY A 158 -7.69 1.25 6.64
N ILE A 159 -8.29 2.27 7.25
CA ILE A 159 -8.39 2.40 8.72
C ILE A 159 -9.10 1.18 9.32
N VAL A 160 -10.26 0.81 8.76
CA VAL A 160 -11.04 -0.34 9.22
C VAL A 160 -10.24 -1.63 9.05
N GLY A 161 -9.56 -1.81 7.91
CA GLY A 161 -8.70 -2.97 7.67
C GLY A 161 -7.59 -3.10 8.71
N LEU A 162 -6.91 -1.99 9.05
CA LEU A 162 -5.90 -1.96 10.11
C LEU A 162 -6.49 -2.35 11.47
N CYS A 163 -7.68 -1.83 11.82
CA CYS A 163 -8.37 -2.18 13.05
C CYS A 163 -8.74 -3.68 13.11
N ILE A 164 -9.24 -4.25 12.02
CA ILE A 164 -9.59 -5.68 11.94
C ILE A 164 -8.33 -6.54 12.09
N LEU A 165 -7.25 -6.22 11.38
CA LEU A 165 -5.98 -6.94 11.48
C LEU A 165 -5.42 -6.89 12.92
N ALA A 166 -5.45 -5.72 13.56
CA ALA A 166 -5.04 -5.57 14.95
C ALA A 166 -5.91 -6.43 15.90
N ALA A 167 -7.23 -6.43 15.71
CA ALA A 167 -8.15 -7.24 16.50
C ALA A 167 -7.91 -8.75 16.30
N MET A 168 -7.60 -9.20 15.08
CA MET A 168 -7.26 -10.60 14.80
C MET A 168 -5.94 -11.02 15.44
N ALA A 169 -4.92 -10.17 15.36
CA ALA A 169 -3.64 -10.40 16.03
C ALA A 169 -3.85 -10.52 17.54
N LEU A 170 -4.61 -9.60 18.14
CA LEU A 170 -4.97 -9.62 19.54
C LEU A 170 -5.76 -10.89 19.92
N ALA A 171 -6.76 -11.26 19.12
CA ALA A 171 -7.55 -12.47 19.35
C ALA A 171 -6.68 -13.74 19.37
N ARG A 172 -5.64 -13.82 18.53
CA ARG A 172 -4.66 -14.91 18.53
C ARG A 172 -3.85 -14.96 19.81
N VAL A 173 -3.34 -13.82 20.25
CA VAL A 173 -2.56 -13.72 21.49
C VAL A 173 -3.42 -14.08 22.69
N LEU A 174 -4.64 -13.55 22.78
CA LEU A 174 -5.58 -13.84 23.85
C LEU A 174 -5.99 -15.33 23.87
N ALA A 175 -6.35 -15.90 22.72
CA ALA A 175 -6.71 -17.31 22.61
C ALA A 175 -5.62 -18.24 23.17
N TRP A 176 -4.36 -17.92 22.92
CA TRP A 176 -3.24 -18.75 23.32
C TRP A 176 -2.75 -18.51 24.75
N TYR A 177 -2.54 -17.25 25.13
CA TYR A 177 -1.91 -16.92 26.41
C TYR A 177 -2.91 -16.80 27.55
N VAL A 178 -4.11 -16.26 27.28
CA VAL A 178 -5.15 -16.05 28.30
C VAL A 178 -6.04 -17.28 28.38
N PHE A 179 -6.68 -17.66 27.27
CA PHE A 179 -7.63 -18.78 27.26
C PHE A 179 -6.96 -20.16 27.14
N ARG A 180 -5.67 -20.20 26.79
CA ARG A 180 -4.85 -21.41 26.70
C ARG A 180 -5.40 -22.46 25.72
N PHE A 181 -6.13 -22.02 24.69
CA PHE A 181 -6.64 -22.90 23.65
C PHE A 181 -5.47 -23.54 22.88
N GLY A 182 -5.51 -24.86 22.69
CA GLY A 182 -4.51 -25.60 21.89
C GLY A 182 -3.15 -25.83 22.52
N ARG A 183 -2.82 -25.14 23.61
CA ARG A 183 -1.52 -25.24 24.28
C ARG A 183 -1.14 -26.69 24.63
N LYS A 184 -2.09 -27.47 25.15
CA LYS A 184 -1.91 -28.90 25.48
C LYS A 184 -1.59 -29.79 24.27
N GLN A 185 -1.99 -29.40 23.06
CA GLN A 185 -1.75 -30.20 21.85
C GLN A 185 -0.32 -30.02 21.34
N LEU A 186 0.25 -28.82 21.53
CA LEU A 186 1.62 -28.50 21.14
C LEU A 186 2.64 -29.00 22.18
N GLU A 187 2.32 -28.86 23.48
CA GLU A 187 3.17 -29.37 24.57
C GLU A 187 3.45 -30.87 24.43
N LYS A 188 2.51 -31.65 23.89
CA LYS A 188 2.67 -33.08 23.59
C LYS A 188 3.72 -33.39 22.51
N GLN A 189 4.09 -32.45 21.66
CA GLN A 189 5.07 -32.64 20.58
C GLN A 189 6.50 -32.29 21.02
N GLY A 190 6.68 -31.63 22.17
CA GLY A 190 7.98 -31.13 22.64
C GLY A 190 8.40 -29.79 22.00
N PRO A 191 9.29 -29.02 22.67
CA PRO A 191 9.57 -27.63 22.34
C PRO A 191 10.25 -27.42 20.98
N ARG A 192 11.17 -28.32 20.60
CA ARG A 192 11.87 -28.25 19.32
C ARG A 192 10.94 -28.50 18.14
N GLN A 193 10.06 -29.49 18.26
CA GLN A 193 9.11 -29.84 17.21
C GLN A 193 8.00 -28.79 17.09
N ALA A 194 7.58 -28.20 18.22
CA ALA A 194 6.68 -27.04 18.25
C ALA A 194 7.25 -25.84 17.45
N TRP A 195 8.53 -25.51 17.65
CA TRP A 195 9.22 -24.46 16.88
C TRP A 195 9.24 -24.77 15.38
N GLU A 196 9.61 -26.00 15.02
CA GLU A 196 9.67 -26.43 13.62
C GLU A 196 8.28 -26.41 12.96
N ILE A 197 7.22 -26.77 13.68
CA ILE A 197 5.83 -26.78 13.18
C ILE A 197 5.28 -25.37 13.02
N ALA A 198 5.43 -24.52 14.03
CA ALA A 198 4.64 -23.29 14.11
C ALA A 198 5.40 -22.01 13.75
N TRP A 199 6.67 -21.88 14.13
CA TRP A 199 7.43 -20.63 13.98
C TRP A 199 8.30 -20.59 12.74
N LYS A 200 9.16 -21.61 12.59
CA LYS A 200 10.13 -21.67 11.49
C LYS A 200 9.52 -21.46 10.10
N PRO A 201 8.43 -22.14 9.70
CA PRO A 201 7.89 -21.98 8.36
C PRO A 201 7.24 -20.60 8.14
N VAL A 202 6.66 -20.01 9.19
CA VAL A 202 6.05 -18.67 9.12
C VAL A 202 7.11 -17.59 8.94
N LEU A 203 8.17 -17.64 9.75
CA LEU A 203 9.27 -16.67 9.66
C LEU A 203 9.96 -16.76 8.30
N MET A 204 10.20 -17.98 7.81
CA MET A 204 10.81 -18.17 6.49
C MET A 204 9.90 -17.65 5.37
N LEU A 205 8.60 -17.93 5.42
CA LEU A 205 7.64 -17.43 4.43
C LEU A 205 7.64 -15.89 4.40
N LEU A 206 7.61 -15.25 5.57
CA LEU A 206 7.62 -13.80 5.66
C LEU A 206 8.90 -13.18 5.13
N VAL A 207 10.05 -13.64 5.61
CA VAL A 207 11.35 -13.14 5.14
C VAL A 207 11.46 -13.30 3.64
N MET A 208 11.04 -14.46 3.10
CA MET A 208 11.08 -14.72 1.67
C MET A 208 10.17 -13.77 0.88
N ILE A 209 8.89 -13.63 1.26
CA ILE A 209 7.95 -12.76 0.54
C ILE A 209 8.41 -11.30 0.60
N TYR A 210 8.78 -10.82 1.79
CA TYR A 210 9.25 -9.44 1.94
C TYR A 210 10.60 -9.19 1.27
N ALA A 211 11.48 -10.18 1.17
CA ALA A 211 12.71 -10.03 0.40
C ALA A 211 12.42 -9.96 -1.10
N ILE A 212 11.57 -10.85 -1.62
CA ILE A 212 11.22 -10.91 -3.05
C ILE A 212 10.52 -9.63 -3.52
N ILE A 213 9.65 -9.06 -2.69
CA ILE A 213 8.90 -7.85 -3.05
C ILE A 213 9.64 -6.58 -2.62
N GLY A 214 10.14 -6.54 -1.39
CA GLY A 214 10.72 -5.35 -0.78
C GLY A 214 12.07 -4.96 -1.34
N ILE A 215 12.92 -5.91 -1.75
CA ILE A 215 14.24 -5.60 -2.32
C ILE A 215 14.08 -4.89 -3.69
N PRO A 216 13.31 -5.42 -4.66
CA PRO A 216 13.08 -4.72 -5.92
C PRO A 216 12.41 -3.35 -5.75
N LEU A 217 11.36 -3.26 -4.92
CA LEU A 217 10.67 -1.98 -4.69
C LEU A 217 11.59 -0.94 -4.04
N GLY A 218 12.36 -1.35 -3.02
CA GLY A 218 13.33 -0.46 -2.37
C GLY A 218 14.44 -0.02 -3.33
N TRP A 219 14.88 -0.91 -4.23
CA TRP A 219 15.84 -0.56 -5.27
C TRP A 219 15.27 0.42 -6.30
N MET A 220 14.04 0.20 -6.78
CA MET A 220 13.34 1.10 -7.69
C MET A 220 13.17 2.50 -7.07
N TRP A 221 12.70 2.57 -5.82
CA TRP A 221 12.57 3.83 -5.10
C TRP A 221 13.91 4.54 -4.91
N PHE A 222 14.97 3.80 -4.59
CA PHE A 222 16.31 4.37 -4.47
C PHE A 222 16.85 4.90 -5.81
N GLN A 223 16.59 4.21 -6.93
CA GLN A 223 16.94 4.69 -8.26
C GLN A 223 16.18 5.97 -8.61
N GLU A 224 14.88 6.00 -8.34
CA GLU A 224 14.04 7.19 -8.56
C GLU A 224 14.57 8.40 -7.78
N GLN A 225 14.85 8.24 -6.48
CA GLN A 225 15.41 9.32 -5.65
C GLN A 225 16.77 9.81 -6.16
N ARG A 226 17.63 8.91 -6.67
CA ARG A 226 18.89 9.30 -7.30
C ARG A 226 18.67 10.05 -8.62
N THR A 227 17.74 9.60 -9.45
CA THR A 227 17.39 10.29 -10.70
C THR A 227 16.86 11.69 -10.41
N ILE A 228 15.95 11.84 -9.45
CA ILE A 228 15.43 13.15 -9.03
C ILE A 228 16.58 14.02 -8.52
N ALA A 229 17.44 13.50 -7.63
CA ALA A 229 18.56 14.26 -7.06
C ALA A 229 19.56 14.75 -8.13
N ALA A 230 19.72 14.01 -9.23
CA ALA A 230 20.59 14.37 -10.34
C ALA A 230 19.99 15.43 -11.30
N LEU A 231 18.68 15.72 -11.21
CA LEU A 231 18.08 16.79 -12.00
C LEU A 231 18.68 18.14 -11.59
N PRO A 232 18.95 19.04 -12.55
CA PRO A 232 19.39 20.39 -12.23
C PRO A 232 18.27 21.17 -11.53
N VAL A 233 18.68 22.10 -10.66
CA VAL A 233 17.76 23.04 -10.00
C VAL A 233 17.30 24.06 -11.03
N VAL A 234 16.01 24.36 -11.03
CA VAL A 234 15.37 25.26 -11.98
C VAL A 234 15.89 26.69 -11.81
N SER A 235 16.04 27.36 -12.94
CA SER A 235 16.38 28.77 -13.08
C SER A 235 15.39 29.44 -14.02
N VAL A 236 15.37 30.79 -14.05
CA VAL A 236 14.49 31.52 -14.98
C VAL A 236 14.80 31.18 -16.45
N GLN A 237 16.07 30.95 -16.79
CA GLN A 237 16.50 30.62 -18.15
C GLN A 237 15.89 29.31 -18.67
N ASP A 238 15.59 28.36 -17.78
CA ASP A 238 14.97 27.09 -18.16
C ASP A 238 13.58 27.28 -18.79
N GLY A 239 12.89 28.38 -18.47
CA GLY A 239 11.60 28.74 -19.08
C GLY A 239 11.66 29.00 -20.59
N VAL A 240 12.86 29.16 -21.15
CA VAL A 240 13.10 29.30 -22.59
C VAL A 240 13.90 28.11 -23.12
N ASP A 241 15.00 27.77 -22.46
CA ASP A 241 15.98 26.82 -23.00
C ASP A 241 15.63 25.35 -22.77
N HIS A 242 14.74 25.06 -21.80
CA HIS A 242 14.51 23.70 -21.30
C HIS A 242 13.04 23.38 -21.04
N VAL A 243 12.14 24.00 -21.81
CA VAL A 243 10.70 23.73 -21.78
C VAL A 243 10.43 22.24 -21.99
N GLY A 244 9.55 21.69 -21.19
CA GLY A 244 9.17 20.28 -21.21
C GLY A 244 10.12 19.34 -20.46
N GLN A 245 11.26 19.82 -19.96
CA GLN A 245 12.17 19.01 -19.14
C GLN A 245 11.80 19.05 -17.66
N TYR A 246 12.15 17.97 -16.95
CA TYR A 246 12.02 17.92 -15.50
C TYR A 246 13.19 18.63 -14.84
N ARG A 247 12.86 19.43 -13.82
CA ARG A 247 13.80 20.18 -12.99
C ARG A 247 13.45 20.04 -11.52
N ARG A 248 14.46 20.19 -10.67
CA ARG A 248 14.25 20.33 -9.22
C ARG A 248 13.92 21.77 -8.87
N VAL A 249 13.10 21.97 -7.86
CA VAL A 249 12.81 23.27 -7.27
C VAL A 249 13.33 23.24 -5.84
N ASP A 250 14.23 24.17 -5.51
CA ASP A 250 14.74 24.36 -4.14
C ASP A 250 14.79 25.87 -3.90
N GLY A 251 13.89 26.39 -3.07
CA GLY A 251 13.78 27.83 -2.87
C GLY A 251 12.90 28.20 -1.68
N GLU A 252 12.82 29.50 -1.41
CA GLU A 252 12.03 30.06 -0.30
C GLU A 252 10.61 30.35 -0.79
N VAL A 253 9.59 29.92 -0.04
CA VAL A 253 8.19 30.20 -0.36
C VAL A 253 7.94 31.70 -0.26
N ALA A 254 7.55 32.32 -1.37
CA ALA A 254 7.45 33.77 -1.52
C ALA A 254 6.01 34.30 -1.52
N SER A 255 5.01 33.42 -1.59
CA SER A 255 3.60 33.78 -1.52
C SER A 255 2.80 32.81 -0.66
N GLU A 256 1.61 33.24 -0.24
CA GLU A 256 0.61 32.27 0.19
C GLU A 256 0.19 31.39 -1.01
N PRO A 257 -0.15 30.11 -0.76
CA PRO A 257 -0.78 29.24 -1.74
C PRO A 257 -2.08 29.85 -2.29
N VAL A 258 -2.25 29.81 -3.61
CA VAL A 258 -3.51 30.13 -4.28
C VAL A 258 -4.24 28.84 -4.62
N TYR A 259 -5.54 28.80 -4.32
CA TYR A 259 -6.42 27.68 -4.62
C TYR A 259 -7.60 28.20 -5.44
N TRP A 260 -7.71 27.78 -6.71
CA TRP A 260 -8.74 28.32 -7.61
C TRP A 260 -10.10 27.61 -7.50
N ALA A 261 -10.12 26.37 -7.00
CA ALA A 261 -11.35 25.63 -6.73
C ALA A 261 -11.35 24.91 -5.36
N PRO A 262 -11.24 25.62 -4.22
CA PRO A 262 -11.07 24.99 -2.91
C PRO A 262 -12.36 24.44 -2.28
N ARG A 263 -13.54 24.77 -2.82
CA ARG A 263 -14.85 24.48 -2.18
C ARG A 263 -15.98 24.22 -3.19
N GLY A 264 -15.84 23.21 -4.03
CA GLY A 264 -17.01 22.69 -4.74
C GLY A 264 -18.07 22.16 -3.79
N THR A 265 -19.30 22.11 -4.27
CA THR A 265 -20.44 21.57 -3.52
C THR A 265 -20.43 20.04 -3.58
N GLY A 266 -20.20 19.38 -2.44
CA GLY A 266 -20.35 17.94 -2.30
C GLY A 266 -19.04 17.13 -2.30
N ARG A 267 -19.17 15.81 -2.34
CA ARG A 267 -18.07 14.86 -2.17
C ARG A 267 -17.29 14.70 -3.49
N GLY A 268 -16.13 15.34 -3.56
CA GLY A 268 -15.39 15.61 -4.80
C GLY A 268 -15.20 17.11 -5.05
N GLY A 269 -15.94 17.96 -4.33
CA GLY A 269 -15.81 19.41 -4.38
C GLY A 269 -14.50 19.94 -3.79
N ASP A 270 -13.78 19.13 -3.04
CA ASP A 270 -12.47 19.40 -2.49
C ASP A 270 -11.35 18.65 -3.24
N ASN A 271 -11.68 17.94 -4.33
CA ASN A 271 -10.72 17.13 -5.11
C ASN A 271 -10.38 17.75 -6.47
N TYR A 272 -10.57 19.07 -6.61
CA TYR A 272 -10.12 19.79 -7.80
C TYR A 272 -8.59 19.88 -7.79
N ALA A 273 -8.00 19.80 -8.98
CA ALA A 273 -6.65 20.27 -9.25
C ALA A 273 -6.73 21.74 -9.67
N GLY A 274 -5.67 22.50 -9.48
CA GLY A 274 -5.77 23.97 -9.53
C GLY A 274 -5.27 24.63 -8.26
N SER A 275 -3.99 24.44 -7.94
CA SER A 275 -3.31 25.21 -6.92
C SER A 275 -1.98 25.74 -7.44
N GLY A 276 -1.46 26.78 -6.81
CA GLY A 276 -0.11 27.23 -7.10
C GLY A 276 0.52 28.00 -5.96
N VAL A 277 1.84 28.12 -6.01
CA VAL A 277 2.62 28.90 -5.05
C VAL A 277 3.84 29.51 -5.74
N LEU A 278 4.22 30.71 -5.30
CA LEU A 278 5.43 31.35 -5.75
C LEU A 278 6.61 30.95 -4.86
N VAL A 279 7.74 30.60 -5.48
CA VAL A 279 8.98 30.25 -4.80
C VAL A 279 10.11 31.11 -5.33
N LYS A 280 10.86 31.76 -4.44
CA LYS A 280 12.04 32.53 -4.77
C LYS A 280 13.24 31.62 -4.97
N LEU A 281 13.91 31.75 -6.11
CA LEU A 281 15.01 30.88 -6.50
C LEU A 281 16.35 31.39 -5.97
N PRO A 282 17.27 30.50 -5.54
CA PRO A 282 18.62 30.87 -5.13
C PRO A 282 19.45 31.50 -6.26
N SER A 283 19.17 31.13 -7.52
CA SER A 283 19.78 31.71 -8.71
C SER A 283 19.33 33.14 -9.02
N GLY A 284 18.36 33.67 -8.26
CA GLY A 284 17.60 34.86 -8.62
C GLY A 284 16.38 34.52 -9.46
N GLY A 285 15.36 35.38 -9.38
CA GLY A 285 14.07 35.16 -10.02
C GLY A 285 13.09 34.33 -9.19
N ASP A 286 11.94 34.06 -9.79
CA ASP A 286 10.86 33.29 -9.15
C ASP A 286 10.51 32.04 -9.96
N ALA A 287 10.13 30.97 -9.28
CA ALA A 287 9.43 29.84 -9.86
C ALA A 287 7.95 29.89 -9.44
N LEU A 288 7.05 29.94 -10.41
CA LEU A 288 5.63 29.72 -10.19
C LEU A 288 5.35 28.23 -10.32
N LEU A 289 5.05 27.60 -9.20
CA LEU A 289 4.71 26.18 -9.15
C LEU A 289 3.21 26.01 -9.30
N LEU A 290 2.81 25.13 -10.22
CA LEU A 290 1.42 24.89 -10.58
C LEU A 290 1.08 23.41 -10.39
N ALA A 291 0.03 23.16 -9.64
CA ALA A 291 -0.46 21.83 -9.28
C ALA A 291 -1.56 21.39 -10.25
N GLU A 292 -1.15 20.86 -11.41
CA GLU A 292 -2.06 20.34 -12.45
C GLU A 292 -2.46 18.89 -12.20
N SER A 293 -1.47 18.03 -11.92
CA SER A 293 -1.67 16.59 -11.78
C SER A 293 -1.94 16.16 -10.34
N MET A 294 -2.20 17.10 -9.43
CA MET A 294 -2.44 16.82 -8.01
C MET A 294 -3.67 17.57 -7.50
N SER A 295 -4.39 16.95 -6.56
CA SER A 295 -5.54 17.61 -5.95
C SER A 295 -5.09 18.73 -5.01
N VAL A 296 -5.97 19.72 -4.76
CA VAL A 296 -5.73 20.79 -3.76
C VAL A 296 -5.30 20.22 -2.41
N PRO A 297 -5.93 19.15 -1.87
CA PRO A 297 -5.48 18.50 -0.65
C PRO A 297 -4.05 17.92 -0.73
N ASP A 298 -3.65 17.33 -1.86
CA ASP A 298 -2.28 16.84 -2.05
C ASP A 298 -1.28 18.00 -2.08
N PHE A 299 -1.65 19.12 -2.71
CA PHE A 299 -0.85 20.33 -2.69
C PHE A 299 -0.71 20.91 -1.28
N ILE A 300 -1.79 20.87 -0.47
CA ILE A 300 -1.72 21.19 0.96
C ILE A 300 -0.74 20.26 1.68
N GLY A 301 -0.74 18.96 1.35
CA GLY A 301 0.25 17.98 1.82
C GLY A 301 1.68 18.42 1.50
N VAL A 302 1.97 18.78 0.25
CA VAL A 302 3.27 19.33 -0.17
C VAL A 302 3.64 20.58 0.64
N MET A 303 2.68 21.49 0.84
CA MET A 303 2.93 22.71 1.62
C MET A 303 3.16 22.43 3.11
N ARG A 304 2.65 21.33 3.67
CA ARG A 304 2.96 20.89 5.05
C ARG A 304 4.39 20.38 5.20
N ASP A 305 5.03 19.96 4.12
CA ASP A 305 6.42 19.50 4.11
C ASP A 305 7.43 20.64 3.92
N VAL A 306 6.97 21.88 3.74
CA VAL A 306 7.82 23.06 3.84
C VAL A 306 8.42 23.14 5.24
N ARG A 307 9.75 23.26 5.31
CA ARG A 307 10.53 23.39 6.55
C ARG A 307 11.35 24.67 6.46
N ASP A 308 11.32 25.47 7.53
CA ASP A 308 12.04 26.75 7.61
C ASP A 308 11.75 27.69 6.42
N GLY A 309 10.51 27.68 5.93
CA GLY A 309 10.07 28.48 4.77
C GLY A 309 10.62 28.01 3.42
N ARG A 310 11.38 26.90 3.37
CA ARG A 310 11.97 26.36 2.14
C ARG A 310 11.17 25.18 1.60
N LEU A 311 10.90 25.22 0.31
CA LEU A 311 10.27 24.14 -0.44
C LEU A 311 11.34 23.38 -1.24
N LYS A 312 11.26 22.04 -1.20
CA LYS A 312 12.00 21.14 -2.09
C LYS A 312 11.01 20.27 -2.85
N ALA A 313 11.03 20.38 -4.17
CA ALA A 313 10.12 19.64 -5.05
C ALA A 313 10.76 19.37 -6.41
N GLN A 314 10.00 18.73 -7.29
CA GLN A 314 10.35 18.54 -8.70
C GLN A 314 9.14 18.79 -9.58
N GLY A 315 9.39 19.16 -10.83
CA GLY A 315 8.32 19.36 -11.79
C GLY A 315 8.82 19.58 -13.20
N LYS A 316 7.86 19.64 -14.13
CA LYS A 316 8.12 19.84 -15.55
C LYS A 316 8.04 21.33 -15.87
N VAL A 317 9.07 21.87 -16.51
CA VAL A 317 9.08 23.27 -16.94
C VAL A 317 8.09 23.47 -18.09
N ILE A 318 7.33 24.56 -18.05
CA ILE A 318 6.41 24.97 -19.10
C ILE A 318 6.64 26.43 -19.49
N ASP A 319 6.33 26.74 -20.74
CA ASP A 319 6.44 28.08 -21.34
C ASP A 319 5.13 28.86 -21.26
N ALA A 320 3.99 28.17 -21.34
CA ALA A 320 2.67 28.79 -21.30
C ALA A 320 1.64 27.92 -20.56
N ILE A 321 0.63 28.59 -20.00
CA ILE A 321 -0.60 27.95 -19.52
C ILE A 321 -1.54 27.82 -20.72
N THR A 322 -2.04 26.61 -20.95
CA THR A 322 -2.96 26.29 -22.04
C THR A 322 -4.41 26.61 -21.68
N ASP A 323 -5.26 26.83 -22.68
CA ASP A 323 -6.70 27.04 -22.49
C ASP A 323 -7.35 25.90 -21.71
N THR A 324 -6.92 24.65 -21.96
CA THR A 324 -7.36 23.46 -21.21
C THR A 324 -7.00 23.58 -19.73
N GLN A 325 -5.80 24.06 -19.39
CA GLN A 325 -5.41 24.21 -17.99
C GLN A 325 -6.20 25.32 -17.29
N VAL A 326 -6.57 26.37 -18.02
CA VAL A 326 -7.47 27.41 -17.50
C VAL A 326 -8.88 26.84 -17.28
N GLU A 327 -9.42 26.12 -18.26
CA GLU A 327 -10.78 25.56 -18.19
C GLU A 327 -10.93 24.53 -17.07
N TYR A 328 -9.98 23.59 -16.95
CA TYR A 328 -10.10 22.45 -16.04
C TYR A 328 -9.45 22.64 -14.68
N TYR A 329 -8.43 23.51 -14.57
CA TYR A 329 -7.69 23.74 -13.31
C TYR A 329 -7.78 25.19 -12.81
N GLY A 330 -8.38 26.10 -13.58
CA GLY A 330 -8.60 27.48 -13.16
C GLY A 330 -7.31 28.29 -13.00
N PHE A 331 -6.20 27.87 -13.61
CA PHE A 331 -4.92 28.56 -13.45
C PHE A 331 -5.00 30.02 -13.90
N GLN A 332 -4.61 30.91 -12.99
CA GLN A 332 -4.59 32.37 -13.21
C GLN A 332 -3.25 32.92 -12.72
N VAL A 333 -2.38 33.32 -13.65
CA VAL A 333 -1.03 33.82 -13.33
C VAL A 333 -1.08 35.17 -12.62
N ASP A 334 -2.09 35.97 -12.93
CA ASP A 334 -2.41 37.27 -12.33
C ASP A 334 -2.88 37.16 -10.88
N ALA A 335 -3.19 35.96 -10.38
CA ALA A 335 -3.40 35.72 -8.96
C ALA A 335 -2.10 35.83 -8.12
N PHE A 336 -0.93 35.90 -8.77
CA PHE A 336 0.36 36.10 -8.12
C PHE A 336 0.92 37.49 -8.43
N PRO A 337 1.83 38.02 -7.58
CA PRO A 337 2.52 39.28 -7.86
C PRO A 337 3.18 39.29 -9.23
N GLU A 338 3.49 40.48 -9.77
CA GLU A 338 4.24 40.58 -11.02
C GLU A 338 5.59 39.83 -10.95
N PRO A 339 6.08 39.27 -12.07
CA PRO A 339 7.39 38.63 -12.11
C PRO A 339 8.50 39.54 -11.59
N SER A 340 9.46 38.97 -10.85
CA SER A 340 10.66 39.71 -10.49
C SER A 340 11.39 40.29 -11.72
N PRO A 341 12.23 41.32 -11.58
CA PRO A 341 13.03 41.87 -12.68
C PRO A 341 13.96 40.85 -13.36
N VAL A 342 14.32 39.78 -12.65
CA VAL A 342 15.14 38.67 -13.16
C VAL A 342 14.28 37.69 -13.98
N GLY A 343 12.97 37.73 -13.80
CA GLY A 343 11.96 36.94 -14.51
C GLY A 343 11.31 35.85 -13.64
N ARG A 344 10.47 35.05 -14.29
CA ARG A 344 9.70 33.96 -13.69
C ARG A 344 9.70 32.74 -14.60
N VAL A 345 9.94 31.56 -14.03
CA VAL A 345 9.75 30.26 -14.69
C VAL A 345 8.49 29.59 -14.18
N MET A 346 7.74 28.92 -15.05
CA MET A 346 6.57 28.15 -14.65
C MET A 346 6.93 26.66 -14.61
N VAL A 347 6.50 25.98 -13.55
CA VAL A 347 6.81 24.56 -13.32
C VAL A 347 5.55 23.83 -12.89
N LEU A 348 5.18 22.79 -13.64
CA LEU A 348 4.13 21.86 -13.26
C LEU A 348 4.66 20.89 -12.22
N LEU A 349 4.14 21.01 -11.00
CA LEU A 349 4.54 20.19 -9.86
C LEU A 349 4.21 18.72 -10.12
N SER A 350 5.19 17.85 -9.86
CA SER A 350 4.99 16.40 -9.89
C SER A 350 4.84 15.87 -8.46
N TYR A 351 4.19 14.72 -8.30
CA TYR A 351 4.11 14.08 -6.99
C TYR A 351 5.53 13.83 -6.45
N PRO A 352 5.78 14.19 -5.17
CA PRO A 352 7.09 14.07 -4.54
C PRO A 352 7.58 12.63 -4.43
#